data_AF-A0A0S8H6H6-F1
#
_entry.id   AF-A0A0S8H6H6-F1
#
_cell.length_a   1.000
_cell.length_b   1.000
_cell.length_c   1.000
_cell.angle_alpha   90.00
_cell.angle_beta   90.00
_cell.angle_gamma   90.00
#
_symmetry.space_group_name_H-M   'P 1'
#
loop_
_entity.id
_entity.type
_entity.pdbx_description
1 polymer ?
#
loop_
_entity_poly.entity_id
_entity_poly.type
_entity_poly.pdbx_seq_one_letter_code
_entity_poly.pdbx_strand_id
1 'polypeptide(L)'
;MNPAAQQALQQFPEWWRTYQIISGLFGFLMAVVLLSGGICLIRRRPAGLPLSVAYGVLGLIGSVLNTIITVSGMAGFQMPGPMGGSMKSVMMVSPFVGLIFGAGYPIFLLIWFARPSIRQEVRSWPQPAGGQEM
;
A
#
# COMPACT_ATOMS: atom_id res chain seq x y z
N MET A 1 4.32 9.57 28.26
CA MET A 1 3.71 10.16 27.05
C MET A 1 3.43 11.63 27.35
N ASN A 2 3.88 12.58 26.51
CA ASN A 2 3.71 14.02 26.79
C ASN A 2 2.20 14.37 26.83
N PRO A 3 1.68 15.07 27.87
CA PRO A 3 0.26 15.43 27.96
C PRO A 3 -0.26 16.19 26.74
N ALA A 4 0.58 17.00 26.07
CA ALA A 4 0.23 17.67 24.83
C ALA A 4 -0.05 16.70 23.67
N ALA A 5 0.66 15.57 23.62
CA ALA A 5 0.43 14.53 22.62
C ALA A 5 -0.88 13.76 22.89
N GLN A 6 -1.26 13.57 24.15
CA GLN A 6 -2.55 12.97 24.50
C GLN A 6 -3.73 13.89 24.13
N GLN A 7 -3.60 15.20 24.37
CA GLN A 7 -4.61 16.17 23.95
C GLN A 7 -4.77 16.23 22.42
N ALA A 8 -3.66 16.16 21.68
CA ALA A 8 -3.68 16.08 20.21
C ALA A 8 -4.38 14.80 19.70
N LEU A 9 -4.17 13.66 20.36
CA LEU A 9 -4.82 12.39 20.00
C LEU A 9 -6.34 12.41 20.28
N GLN A 10 -6.79 13.15 21.29
CA GLN A 10 -8.21 13.32 21.62
C GLN A 10 -8.96 14.22 20.62
N GLN A 11 -8.27 14.99 19.80
CA GLN A 11 -8.90 15.80 18.74
C GLN A 11 -9.30 14.95 17.53
N PHE A 12 -8.78 13.73 17.39
CA PHE A 12 -9.17 12.86 16.28
C PHE A 12 -10.51 12.18 16.57
N PRO A 13 -11.43 12.16 15.59
CA PRO A 13 -12.66 11.39 15.72
C PRO A 13 -12.39 9.90 15.97
N GLU A 14 -13.26 9.21 16.70
CA GLU A 14 -13.14 7.76 16.96
C GLU A 14 -13.02 6.92 15.67
N TRP A 15 -13.65 7.36 14.57
CA TRP A 15 -13.55 6.67 13.27
C TRP A 15 -12.12 6.67 12.71
N TRP A 16 -11.28 7.64 13.08
CA TRP A 16 -9.88 7.73 12.64
C TRP A 16 -9.06 6.55 13.17
N ARG A 17 -9.32 6.13 14.41
CA ARG A 17 -8.66 4.98 15.02
C ARG A 17 -9.05 3.68 14.33
N THR A 18 -10.35 3.50 14.07
CA THR A 18 -10.86 2.36 13.30
C THR A 18 -10.27 2.33 11.89
N TYR A 19 -10.20 3.49 11.24
CA TYR A 19 -9.58 3.65 9.92
C TYR A 19 -8.10 3.22 9.94
N GLN A 20 -7.30 3.66 10.92
CA GLN A 20 -5.90 3.26 11.01
C GLN A 20 -5.72 1.75 11.19
N ILE A 21 -6.56 1.12 12.01
CA ILE A 21 -6.53 -0.34 12.21
C ILE A 21 -6.86 -1.07 10.91
N ILE A 22 -7.94 -0.66 10.23
CA ILE A 22 -8.37 -1.27 8.96
C ILE A 22 -7.31 -1.08 7.88
N SER A 23 -6.77 0.14 7.73
CA SER A 23 -5.70 0.44 6.76
C SER A 23 -4.43 -0.36 7.05
N GLY A 24 -4.08 -0.55 8.32
CA GLY A 24 -2.96 -1.40 8.73
C GLY A 24 -3.17 -2.88 8.36
N LEU A 25 -4.37 -3.43 8.60
CA LEU A 25 -4.73 -4.78 8.18
C LEU A 25 -4.73 -4.93 6.66
N PHE A 26 -5.28 -3.95 5.95
CA PHE A 26 -5.25 -3.93 4.48
C PHE A 26 -3.82 -3.93 3.95
N GLY A 27 -2.93 -3.10 4.52
CA GLY A 27 -1.52 -3.06 4.18
C GLY A 27 -0.82 -4.40 4.42
N PHE A 28 -1.12 -5.07 5.53
CA PHE A 28 -0.60 -6.41 5.83
C PHE A 28 -1.08 -7.46 4.81
N LEU A 29 -2.37 -7.47 4.49
CA LEU A 29 -2.93 -8.36 3.47
C LEU A 29 -2.29 -8.13 2.11
N MET A 30 -2.10 -6.87 1.73
CA MET A 30 -1.40 -6.48 0.50
C MET A 30 0.04 -6.98 0.49
N ALA A 31 0.77 -6.89 1.62
CA ALA A 31 2.12 -7.45 1.73
C ALA A 31 2.15 -8.97 1.55
N VAL A 32 1.16 -9.70 2.11
CA VAL A 32 1.03 -11.16 1.92
C VAL A 32 0.75 -11.52 0.46
N VAL A 33 -0.17 -10.80 -0.20
CA VAL A 33 -0.47 -11.00 -1.63
C VAL A 33 0.78 -10.73 -2.47
N LEU A 34 1.52 -9.67 -2.16
CA LEU A 34 2.74 -9.35 -2.87
C LEU A 34 3.81 -10.43 -2.69
N LEU A 35 4.06 -10.86 -1.45
CA LEU A 35 5.02 -11.93 -1.17
C LEU A 35 4.62 -13.22 -1.90
N SER A 36 3.33 -13.57 -1.87
CA SER A 36 2.81 -14.75 -2.55
C SER A 36 2.96 -14.65 -4.08
N GLY A 37 2.68 -13.47 -4.64
CA GLY A 37 2.89 -13.16 -6.06
C GLY A 37 4.36 -13.23 -6.47
N GLY A 38 5.26 -12.66 -5.67
CA GLY A 38 6.70 -12.72 -5.85
C GLY A 38 7.24 -14.15 -5.78
N ILE A 39 6.80 -14.95 -4.79
CA ILE A 39 7.16 -16.36 -4.67
C ILE A 39 6.65 -17.16 -5.89
N CYS A 40 5.42 -16.92 -6.33
CA CYS A 40 4.88 -17.57 -7.53
C CYS A 40 5.68 -17.20 -8.79
N LEU A 41 6.15 -15.95 -8.88
CA LEU A 41 6.98 -15.48 -9.98
C LEU A 41 8.35 -16.17 -9.97
N ILE A 42 9.01 -16.27 -8.80
CA ILE A 42 10.29 -16.98 -8.63
C ILE A 42 10.12 -18.47 -8.97
N ARG A 43 8.99 -19.07 -8.57
CA ARG A 43 8.65 -20.47 -8.88
C ARG A 43 8.12 -20.69 -10.30
N ARG A 44 8.21 -19.67 -11.17
CA ARG A 44 7.74 -19.71 -12.56
C ARG A 44 6.32 -20.22 -12.74
N ARG A 45 5.41 -19.92 -11.80
CA ARG A 45 4.01 -20.33 -11.88
C ARG A 45 3.17 -19.30 -12.64
N PRO A 46 2.26 -19.73 -13.53
CA PRO A 46 1.43 -18.82 -14.33
C PRO A 46 0.48 -17.97 -13.47
N ALA A 47 0.17 -18.42 -12.25
CA ALA A 47 -0.64 -17.67 -11.28
C ALA A 47 0.08 -16.41 -10.73
N GLY A 48 1.42 -16.30 -10.84
CA GLY A 48 2.16 -15.15 -10.32
C GLY A 48 1.81 -13.83 -11.01
N LEU A 49 1.48 -13.86 -12.30
CA LEU A 49 1.14 -12.67 -13.08
C LEU A 49 -0.21 -12.05 -12.68
N PRO A 50 -1.35 -12.79 -12.65
CA PRO A 50 -2.60 -12.19 -12.23
C PRO A 50 -2.55 -11.71 -10.77
N LEU A 51 -1.85 -12.42 -9.86
CA LEU A 51 -1.68 -11.95 -8.47
C LEU A 51 -0.89 -10.65 -8.39
N SER A 52 0.22 -10.53 -9.12
CA SER A 52 1.08 -9.34 -9.10
C SER A 52 0.38 -8.13 -9.72
N VAL A 53 -0.40 -8.34 -10.79
CA VAL A 53 -1.21 -7.29 -11.41
C VAL A 53 -2.36 -6.87 -10.49
N ALA A 54 -3.06 -7.82 -9.88
CA ALA A 54 -4.12 -7.52 -8.91
C ALA A 54 -3.58 -6.70 -7.73
N TYR A 55 -2.43 -7.08 -7.17
CA TYR A 55 -1.73 -6.29 -6.16
C TYR A 55 -1.37 -4.89 -6.69
N GLY A 56 -0.81 -4.80 -7.90
CA GLY A 56 -0.43 -3.51 -8.50
C GLY A 56 -1.61 -2.54 -8.61
N VAL A 57 -2.77 -3.02 -9.06
CA VAL A 57 -3.99 -2.21 -9.18
C VAL A 57 -4.55 -1.84 -7.80
N LEU A 58 -4.75 -2.84 -6.92
CA LEU A 58 -5.34 -2.63 -5.60
C LEU A 58 -4.44 -1.77 -4.70
N GLY A 59 -3.13 -2.01 -4.73
CA GLY A 59 -2.15 -1.25 -3.97
C GLY A 59 -2.05 0.20 -4.44
N LEU A 60 -2.16 0.46 -5.74
CA LEU A 60 -2.20 1.83 -6.27
C LEU A 60 -3.46 2.57 -5.84
N ILE A 61 -4.64 1.96 -6.03
CA ILE A 61 -5.92 2.55 -5.60
C ILE A 61 -5.90 2.79 -4.08
N GLY A 62 -5.46 1.81 -3.30
CA GLY A 62 -5.34 1.91 -1.86
C GLY A 62 -4.40 3.04 -1.42
N SER A 63 -3.25 3.20 -2.08
CA SER A 63 -2.29 4.28 -1.78
C SER A 63 -2.88 5.66 -2.05
N VAL A 64 -3.61 5.83 -3.16
CA VAL A 64 -4.28 7.09 -3.51
C VAL A 64 -5.39 7.41 -2.50
N LEU A 65 -6.28 6.44 -2.21
CA LEU A 65 -7.35 6.62 -1.25
C LEU A 65 -6.82 6.93 0.15
N ASN A 66 -5.77 6.22 0.58
CA ASN A 66 -5.12 6.46 1.87
C ASN A 66 -4.54 7.87 1.95
N THR A 67 -3.93 8.35 0.87
CA THR A 67 -3.39 9.71 0.80
C THR A 67 -4.50 10.74 0.90
N ILE A 68 -5.60 10.57 0.15
CA ILE A 68 -6.76 11.48 0.19
C ILE A 68 -7.34 11.54 1.60
N ILE A 69 -7.68 10.39 2.19
CA ILE A 69 -8.28 10.33 3.54
C ILE A 69 -7.33 10.93 4.58
N THR A 70 -6.04 10.65 4.47
CA THR A 70 -5.04 11.19 5.39
C THR A 70 -4.96 12.71 5.30
N VAL A 71 -4.82 13.27 4.10
CA VAL A 71 -4.75 14.72 3.87
C VAL A 71 -6.05 15.41 4.30
N SER A 72 -7.21 14.84 3.95
CA SER A 72 -8.53 15.38 4.33
C SER A 72 -8.74 15.38 5.84
N GLY A 73 -8.35 14.30 6.55
CA GLY A 73 -8.45 14.22 8.00
C GLY A 73 -7.52 15.18 8.73
N MET A 74 -6.42 15.59 8.09
CA MET A 74 -5.41 16.48 8.67
C MET A 74 -5.62 17.96 8.32
N ALA A 75 -6.46 18.28 7.34
CA ALA A 75 -6.72 19.66 6.92
C ALA A 75 -7.33 20.54 8.03
N GLY A 76 -8.18 19.95 8.90
CA GLY A 76 -8.78 20.63 10.05
C GLY A 76 -7.94 20.61 11.33
N PHE A 77 -6.81 19.92 11.32
CA PHE A 77 -6.03 19.68 12.53
C PHE A 77 -5.12 20.89 12.85
N GLN A 78 -5.23 21.41 14.06
CA GLN A 78 -4.41 22.52 14.57
C GLN A 78 -3.69 22.09 15.84
N MET A 79 -2.37 21.98 15.78
CA MET A 79 -1.55 21.76 16.97
C MET A 79 -1.23 23.11 17.63
N PRO A 80 -1.65 23.35 18.89
CA PRO A 80 -1.25 24.54 19.62
C PRO A 80 0.23 24.49 20.03
N GLY A 81 0.87 25.64 20.07
CA GLY A 81 2.25 25.83 20.56
C GLY A 81 3.31 25.99 19.47
N PRO A 82 4.54 26.36 19.86
CA PRO A 82 5.62 26.74 18.93
C PRO A 82 6.12 25.59 18.04
N MET A 83 5.91 24.32 18.43
CA MET A 83 6.17 23.15 17.58
C MET A 83 5.03 22.81 16.60
N GLY A 84 3.86 23.45 16.73
CA GLY A 84 2.68 23.09 15.94
C GLY A 84 2.83 23.38 14.45
N GLY A 85 3.51 24.46 14.09
CA GLY A 85 3.74 24.84 12.69
C GLY A 85 4.63 23.84 11.94
N SER A 86 5.79 23.52 12.50
CA SER A 86 6.74 22.57 11.91
C SER A 86 6.17 21.15 11.87
N MET A 87 5.50 20.72 12.94
CA MET A 87 4.84 19.41 12.96
C MET A 87 3.74 19.33 11.90
N LYS A 88 2.91 20.36 11.75
CA LYS A 88 1.86 20.42 10.72
C LYS A 88 2.44 20.33 9.31
N SER A 89 3.54 21.01 9.02
CA SER A 89 4.21 20.92 7.72
C SER A 89 4.70 19.51 7.43
N VAL A 90 5.38 18.85 8.37
CA VAL A 90 5.82 17.46 8.21
C VAL A 90 4.62 16.53 7.98
N MET A 91 3.58 16.71 8.78
CA MET A 91 2.33 15.97 8.72
C MET A 91 1.58 16.14 7.39
N MET A 92 1.66 17.30 6.74
CA MET A 92 1.05 17.54 5.42
C MET A 92 1.90 17.03 4.26
N VAL A 93 3.23 16.97 4.41
CA VAL A 93 4.15 16.49 3.36
C VAL A 93 4.30 14.96 3.39
N SER A 94 4.27 14.34 4.57
CA SER A 94 4.50 12.90 4.73
C SER A 94 3.56 12.00 3.91
N PRO A 95 2.26 12.31 3.70
CA PRO A 95 1.38 11.47 2.88
C PRO A 95 1.83 11.42 1.42
N PHE A 96 2.36 12.53 0.87
CA PHE A 96 2.86 12.57 -0.51
C PHE A 96 4.14 11.76 -0.67
N VAL A 97 5.05 11.83 0.31
CA VAL A 97 6.23 10.97 0.34
C VAL A 97 5.79 9.50 0.39
N GLY A 98 4.84 9.17 1.26
CA GLY A 98 4.24 7.85 1.34
C GLY A 98 3.60 7.40 0.03
N LEU A 99 2.92 8.29 -0.69
CA LEU A 99 2.32 8.01 -2.00
C LEU A 99 3.39 7.68 -3.04
N ILE A 100 4.48 8.47 -3.13
CA ILE A 100 5.54 8.26 -4.12
C ILE A 100 6.18 6.88 -3.92
N PHE A 101 6.58 6.55 -2.69
CA PHE A 101 7.21 5.27 -2.39
C PHE A 101 6.22 4.11 -2.40
N GLY A 102 5.00 4.31 -1.90
CA GLY A 102 3.95 3.30 -1.86
C GLY A 102 3.39 2.94 -3.23
N ALA A 103 3.29 3.91 -4.15
CA ALA A 103 2.83 3.69 -5.51
C ALA A 103 3.95 3.30 -6.49
N GLY A 104 5.20 3.66 -6.20
CA GLY A 104 6.32 3.41 -7.11
C GLY A 104 6.47 1.93 -7.48
N TYR A 105 6.37 1.04 -6.51
CA TYR A 105 6.49 -0.40 -6.72
C TYR A 105 5.26 -1.02 -7.45
N PRO A 106 4.01 -0.74 -7.05
CA PRO A 106 2.82 -1.09 -7.83
C PRO A 106 2.88 -0.62 -9.29
N ILE A 107 3.26 0.64 -9.53
CA ILE A 107 3.40 1.20 -10.88
C ILE A 107 4.48 0.44 -11.66
N PHE A 108 5.62 0.17 -11.04
CA PHE A 108 6.67 -0.63 -11.64
C PHE A 108 6.16 -2.02 -12.06
N LEU A 109 5.45 -2.73 -11.18
CA LEU A 109 4.88 -4.04 -11.51
C LEU A 109 3.90 -3.96 -12.69
N LEU A 110 3.01 -2.96 -12.69
CA LEU A 110 2.05 -2.77 -13.78
C LEU A 110 2.74 -2.49 -15.11
N ILE A 111 3.74 -1.60 -15.12
CA ILE A 111 4.53 -1.29 -16.32
C ILE A 111 5.33 -2.51 -16.78
N TRP A 112 5.98 -3.21 -15.85
CA TRP A 112 6.78 -4.39 -16.15
C TRP A 112 5.94 -5.49 -16.78
N PHE A 113 4.81 -5.84 -16.17
CA PHE A 113 3.90 -6.85 -16.70
C PHE A 113 3.03 -6.36 -17.86
N ALA A 114 2.99 -5.05 -18.16
CA ALA A 114 2.38 -4.56 -19.40
C ALA A 114 3.24 -4.88 -20.63
N ARG A 115 4.53 -5.14 -20.47
CA ARG A 115 5.44 -5.45 -21.59
C ARG A 115 5.07 -6.80 -22.22
N PRO A 116 4.82 -6.85 -23.55
CA PRO A 116 4.40 -8.08 -24.22
C PRO A 116 5.45 -9.19 -24.13
N SER A 117 6.75 -8.86 -24.16
CA SER A 117 7.84 -9.83 -24.01
C SER A 117 7.75 -10.58 -22.68
N ILE A 118 7.50 -9.87 -21.58
CA ILE A 118 7.36 -10.46 -20.24
C ILE A 118 6.09 -11.32 -20.17
N ARG A 119 4.98 -10.86 -20.75
CA ARG A 119 3.74 -11.64 -20.80
C ARG A 119 3.90 -12.93 -21.60
N GLN A 120 4.60 -12.88 -22.73
CA GLN A 120 4.85 -14.04 -23.57
C GLN A 120 5.77 -15.05 -22.86
N GLU A 121 6.80 -14.56 -22.17
CA GLU A 121 7.69 -15.40 -21.36
C GLU A 121 6.94 -16.09 -20.22
N VAL A 122 6.12 -15.36 -19.47
CA VAL A 122 5.34 -15.98 -18.37
C VAL A 122 4.33 -16.99 -18.90
N ARG A 123 3.76 -16.77 -20.09
CA ARG A 123 2.85 -17.72 -20.75
C ARG A 123 3.55 -18.95 -21.30
N SER A 124 4.84 -18.88 -21.60
CA SER A 124 5.62 -20.03 -22.09
C SER A 124 6.14 -20.91 -20.97
N TRP A 125 5.95 -20.52 -19.70
CA TRP A 125 6.36 -21.34 -18.57
C TRP A 125 5.60 -22.67 -18.53
N PRO A 126 6.30 -23.81 -18.37
CA PRO A 126 5.66 -25.10 -18.22
C PRO A 126 4.68 -25.08 -17.06
N GLN A 127 3.45 -25.52 -17.28
CA GLN A 127 2.54 -25.79 -16.18
C GLN A 127 3.17 -26.90 -15.32
N PRO A 128 3.30 -26.71 -13.99
CA PRO A 128 3.86 -27.75 -13.14
C PRO A 128 3.02 -29.02 -13.27
N ALA A 129 3.61 -30.07 -13.82
CA ALA A 129 3.01 -31.39 -14.02
C ALA A 129 2.88 -32.13 -12.67
N GLY A 130 2.05 -31.62 -11.74
CA GLY A 130 2.09 -32.04 -10.34
C GLY A 130 0.78 -31.94 -9.60
N GLY A 131 -0.29 -32.49 -10.18
CA GLY A 131 -1.57 -32.72 -9.51
C GLY A 131 -2.23 -34.05 -9.90
N GLN A 132 -1.44 -35.05 -10.30
CA GLN A 132 -1.92 -36.41 -10.57
C GLN A 132 -1.44 -37.49 -9.60
N GLU A 133 -0.76 -37.12 -8.51
CA GLU A 133 -0.41 -38.08 -7.46
C GLU A 133 -0.66 -37.47 -6.08
N MET A 134 -1.90 -37.62 -5.60
CA MET A 134 -2.27 -37.81 -4.20
C MET A 134 -3.76 -38.17 -4.12
#